data_AF-A0AAX0HAZ2-F1
#
_entry.id   AF-A0AAX0HAZ2-F1
#
_cell.length_a   1.000
_cell.length_b   1.000
_cell.length_c   1.000
_cell.angle_alpha   90.00
_cell.angle_beta   90.00
_cell.angle_gamma   90.00
#
_symmetry.space_group_name_H-M   'P 1'
#
loop_
_entity.id
_entity.type
_entity.pdbx_description
1 polymer ?
#
loop_
_entity_poly.entity_id
_entity_poly.type
_entity_poly.pdbx_seq_one_letter_code
_entity_poly.pdbx_strand_id
1 'polypeptide(L)'
;MTFSNVAQDLAIKYADFTMQRSLYNGLNIDILQNNLPKTADANKTYMLYAHVPFCHTFCPFCSFHKYNYDESAAKKYFYSLRLEMEQIKEAGFDFHSMYVGGGTTLINEDELLKTLEHAKKLFNINEISCETDPNHIEPSNLKRFIGLIDRLSIGVQSFNDEILKKVARYSKFGSKDLLIEKLSKAVGILPITSIDLIFNFPFQTKDELLYDIQTAIAIDSEQVTFYPLMKSNITKDKIAASLGYSNEDNEREFYEIICSKFKNYYQNNAWSFSKQSSNLKDEYVGTGNQYVGVGSGAFSFLNGELFINAFNLDEYSKRVNANRSATIAKCKFKKRDKIRYLFLTQLFDGKIDIDKFNLENGVNLKLDLYLEITLLKATNAIKIIDKEIVLTDFGRYLCVVLMKEFYIGMDKVRATFRDDAKIKYKKRLRIMDK
;
A
#
# COMPACT_ATOMS: atom_id res chain seq x y z
N MET A 1 -20.10 9.39 -28.04
CA MET A 1 -18.94 9.77 -27.20
C MET A 1 -18.70 11.26 -27.37
N THR A 2 -18.63 12.03 -26.30
CA THR A 2 -18.30 13.46 -26.33
C THR A 2 -16.79 13.64 -26.55
N PHE A 3 -16.35 14.79 -27.09
CA PHE A 3 -14.93 15.11 -27.28
C PHE A 3 -14.12 15.01 -25.96
N SER A 4 -14.77 15.30 -24.83
CA SER A 4 -14.23 15.11 -23.48
C SER A 4 -13.84 13.66 -23.17
N ASN A 5 -14.63 12.68 -23.61
CA ASN A 5 -14.34 11.27 -23.31
C ASN A 5 -13.11 10.76 -24.10
N VAL A 6 -12.95 11.19 -25.36
CA VAL A 6 -11.78 10.82 -26.18
C VAL A 6 -10.48 11.38 -25.59
N ALA A 7 -10.50 12.63 -25.14
CA ALA A 7 -9.33 13.25 -24.50
C ALA A 7 -8.96 12.55 -23.18
N GLN A 8 -9.96 12.13 -22.40
CA GLN A 8 -9.76 11.40 -21.15
C GLN A 8 -9.19 9.99 -21.40
N ASP A 9 -9.69 9.26 -22.40
CA ASP A 9 -9.19 7.93 -22.74
C ASP A 9 -7.74 7.98 -23.24
N LEU A 10 -7.40 9.02 -24.03
CA LEU A 10 -6.01 9.27 -24.43
C LEU A 10 -5.13 9.62 -23.23
N ALA A 11 -5.63 10.40 -22.27
CA ALA A 11 -4.91 10.75 -21.06
C ALA A 11 -4.61 9.51 -20.19
N ILE A 12 -5.57 8.60 -20.04
CA ILE A 12 -5.40 7.32 -19.33
C ILE A 12 -4.29 6.48 -19.99
N LYS A 13 -4.35 6.30 -21.32
CA LYS A 13 -3.32 5.54 -22.07
C LYS A 13 -1.94 6.18 -21.96
N TYR A 14 -1.88 7.51 -21.99
CA TYR A 14 -0.63 8.25 -21.84
C TYR A 14 -0.07 8.14 -20.41
N ALA A 15 -0.94 8.21 -19.40
CA ALA A 15 -0.59 8.05 -17.99
C ALA A 15 0.05 6.68 -17.72
N ASP A 16 -0.56 5.61 -18.21
CA ASP A 16 -0.01 4.25 -18.14
C ASP A 16 1.38 4.17 -18.80
N PHE A 17 1.48 4.57 -20.08
CA PHE A 17 2.74 4.55 -20.81
C PHE A 17 3.86 5.35 -20.12
N THR A 18 3.54 6.54 -19.62
CA THR A 18 4.53 7.39 -18.94
C THR A 18 4.93 6.86 -17.57
N MET A 19 4.02 6.24 -16.82
CA MET A 19 4.32 5.58 -15.56
C MET A 19 5.28 4.42 -15.78
N GLN A 20 4.93 3.51 -16.69
CA GLN A 20 5.77 2.36 -17.03
C GLN A 20 7.16 2.79 -17.52
N ARG A 21 7.23 3.83 -18.36
CA ARG A 21 8.50 4.40 -18.83
C ARG A 21 9.31 5.06 -17.71
N SER A 22 8.65 5.74 -16.77
CA SER A 22 9.33 6.40 -15.65
C SER A 22 9.89 5.38 -14.68
N LEU A 23 9.13 4.34 -14.35
CA LEU A 23 9.59 3.19 -13.56
C LEU A 23 10.75 2.47 -14.27
N TYR A 24 10.65 2.29 -15.59
CA TYR A 24 11.70 1.66 -16.40
C TYR A 24 13.04 2.41 -16.30
N ASN A 25 13.01 3.73 -16.48
CA ASN A 25 14.23 4.53 -16.48
C ASN A 25 14.71 4.89 -15.07
N GLY A 26 13.81 4.90 -14.08
CA GLY A 26 14.05 5.37 -12.73
C GLY A 26 14.57 4.29 -11.79
N LEU A 27 14.10 3.03 -11.91
CA LEU A 27 14.44 1.93 -11.00
C LEU A 27 15.75 1.23 -11.38
N ASN A 28 16.85 1.98 -11.37
CA ASN A 28 18.19 1.43 -11.45
C ASN A 28 18.69 1.08 -10.05
N ILE A 29 18.66 -0.20 -9.70
CA ILE A 29 18.88 -0.66 -8.34
C ILE A 29 20.33 -1.14 -8.18
N ASP A 30 21.04 -0.57 -7.22
CA ASP A 30 22.39 -0.99 -6.86
C ASP A 30 22.31 -2.01 -5.72
N ILE A 31 22.95 -3.16 -5.91
CA ILE A 31 23.07 -4.19 -4.86
C ILE A 31 24.26 -3.83 -3.98
N LEU A 32 24.01 -3.72 -2.68
CA LEU A 32 24.98 -3.28 -1.70
C LEU A 32 25.87 -4.46 -1.28
N GLN A 33 27.17 -4.30 -1.48
CA GLN A 33 28.19 -5.26 -1.03
C GLN A 33 28.66 -4.96 0.40
N ASN A 34 28.56 -3.70 0.82
CA ASN A 34 28.96 -3.23 2.13
C ASN A 34 27.74 -2.96 3.02
N ASN A 35 27.95 -3.00 4.34
CA ASN A 35 26.93 -2.60 5.30
C ASN A 35 26.61 -1.11 5.12
N LEU A 36 25.34 -0.80 4.84
CA LEU A 36 24.85 0.57 4.72
C LEU A 36 23.68 0.77 5.69
N PRO A 37 23.92 1.30 6.89
CA PRO A 37 22.84 1.67 7.79
C PRO A 37 22.03 2.84 7.20
N LYS A 38 20.73 2.86 7.49
CA LYS A 38 19.89 4.03 7.22
C LYS A 38 20.32 5.14 8.17
N THR A 39 20.23 6.40 7.75
CA THR A 39 20.62 7.55 8.57
C THR A 39 19.48 8.55 8.65
N ALA A 40 19.21 9.04 9.86
CA ALA A 40 18.17 10.03 10.10
C ALA A 40 18.63 11.44 9.71
N ASP A 41 17.71 12.24 9.21
CA ASP A 41 17.84 13.68 9.05
C ASP A 41 17.01 14.35 10.13
N ALA A 42 17.66 15.10 11.02
CA ALA A 42 17.03 15.73 12.18
C ALA A 42 15.94 16.75 11.80
N ASN A 43 15.92 17.23 10.54
CA ASN A 43 14.91 18.18 10.06
C ASN A 43 13.69 17.49 9.44
N LYS A 44 13.58 16.17 9.54
CA LYS A 44 12.52 15.40 8.91
C LYS A 44 11.73 14.58 9.90
N THR A 45 10.44 14.46 9.62
CA THR A 45 9.55 13.50 10.26
C THR A 45 9.45 12.26 9.41
N TYR A 46 9.37 11.12 10.08
CA TYR A 46 9.29 9.81 9.45
C TYR A 46 8.08 9.05 9.98
N MET A 47 7.56 8.17 9.13
CA MET A 47 6.65 7.10 9.55
C MET A 47 7.42 5.78 9.55
N LEU A 48 7.13 4.93 10.55
CA LEU A 48 7.66 3.58 10.61
C LEU A 48 6.76 2.64 9.82
N TYR A 49 7.31 1.88 8.87
CA TYR A 49 6.62 0.76 8.24
C TYR A 49 7.24 -0.54 8.72
N ALA A 50 6.45 -1.42 9.32
CA ALA A 50 6.89 -2.77 9.70
C ALA A 50 6.22 -3.81 8.80
N HIS A 51 7.02 -4.59 8.09
CA HIS A 51 6.53 -5.65 7.23
C HIS A 51 6.42 -6.97 7.99
N VAL A 52 5.26 -7.64 7.95
CA VAL A 52 5.05 -8.99 8.48
C VAL A 52 4.74 -9.94 7.32
N PRO A 53 5.69 -10.75 6.84
CA PRO A 53 5.58 -11.46 5.56
C PRO A 53 4.97 -12.86 5.73
N PHE A 54 3.94 -13.06 6.55
CA PHE A 54 3.36 -14.40 6.76
C PHE A 54 1.89 -14.44 6.36
N CYS A 55 1.48 -15.52 5.67
CA CYS A 55 0.09 -15.80 5.36
C CYS A 55 -0.19 -17.28 5.55
N HIS A 56 -1.41 -17.62 5.96
CA HIS A 56 -1.90 -19.00 5.93
C HIS A 56 -2.29 -19.48 4.53
N THR A 57 -2.63 -18.55 3.64
CA THR A 57 -3.11 -18.86 2.30
C THR A 57 -2.67 -17.77 1.33
N PHE A 58 -2.24 -18.17 0.13
CA PHE A 58 -1.78 -17.25 -0.90
C PHE A 58 -2.92 -16.94 -1.87
N CYS A 59 -3.41 -15.71 -1.82
CA CYS A 59 -4.40 -15.22 -2.78
C CYS A 59 -3.76 -15.10 -4.18
N PRO A 60 -4.45 -15.51 -5.26
CA PRO A 60 -3.89 -15.54 -6.62
C PRO A 60 -3.54 -14.15 -7.16
N PHE A 61 -4.25 -13.11 -6.70
CA PHE A 61 -4.01 -11.72 -7.08
C PHE A 61 -2.90 -11.04 -6.26
N CYS A 62 -2.49 -11.62 -5.11
CA CYS A 62 -1.60 -10.94 -4.19
C CYS A 62 -0.14 -11.06 -4.64
N SER A 63 0.46 -9.93 -5.00
CA SER A 63 1.85 -9.83 -5.40
C SER A 63 2.81 -9.53 -4.24
N PHE A 64 2.31 -9.21 -3.04
CA PHE A 64 3.13 -8.87 -1.87
C PHE A 64 4.05 -9.99 -1.38
N HIS A 65 5.10 -9.56 -0.67
CA HIS A 65 6.12 -10.45 -0.11
C HIS A 65 5.54 -11.21 1.06
N LYS A 66 5.60 -12.54 0.97
CA LYS A 66 4.96 -13.44 1.92
C LYS A 66 5.58 -14.83 1.88
N TYR A 67 5.53 -15.46 3.03
CA TYR A 67 5.89 -16.83 3.34
C TYR A 67 4.67 -17.53 3.91
N ASN A 68 4.65 -18.85 3.82
CA ASN A 68 3.69 -19.64 4.56
C ASN A 68 3.96 -19.46 6.06
N TYR A 69 2.90 -19.32 6.83
CA TYR A 69 3.02 -19.23 8.27
C TYR A 69 3.56 -20.54 8.86
N ASP A 70 4.69 -20.43 9.55
CA ASP A 70 5.21 -21.40 10.49
C ASP A 70 5.46 -20.66 11.80
N GLU A 71 4.90 -21.15 12.91
CA GLU A 71 4.94 -20.44 14.19
C GLU A 71 6.38 -20.23 14.68
N SER A 72 7.25 -21.23 14.49
CA SER A 72 8.65 -21.16 14.94
C SER A 72 9.45 -20.12 14.14
N ALA A 73 9.23 -20.08 12.83
CA ALA A 73 9.83 -19.09 11.94
C ALA A 73 9.29 -17.68 12.24
N ALA A 74 7.99 -17.56 12.49
CA ALA A 74 7.35 -16.30 12.85
C ALA A 74 7.91 -15.73 14.15
N LYS A 75 8.03 -16.53 15.22
CA LYS A 75 8.63 -16.09 16.49
C LYS A 75 10.07 -15.58 16.32
N LYS A 76 10.90 -16.32 15.57
CA LYS A 76 12.28 -15.89 15.24
C LYS A 76 12.31 -14.59 14.43
N TYR A 77 11.36 -14.45 13.50
CA TYR A 77 11.23 -13.25 12.68
C TYR A 77 10.84 -12.03 13.52
N PHE A 78 9.81 -12.13 14.36
CA PHE A 78 9.37 -11.04 15.22
C PHE A 78 10.44 -10.61 16.23
N TYR A 79 11.25 -11.56 16.71
CA TYR A 79 12.44 -11.23 17.50
C TYR A 79 13.44 -10.37 16.69
N SER A 80 13.81 -10.80 15.48
CA SER A 80 14.69 -10.02 14.60
C SER A 80 14.08 -8.65 14.24
N LEU A 81 12.76 -8.58 14.05
CA LEU A 81 12.05 -7.32 13.75
C LEU A 81 12.22 -6.30 14.88
N ARG A 82 12.05 -6.72 16.15
CA ARG A 82 12.27 -5.85 17.32
C ARG A 82 13.74 -5.41 17.43
N LEU A 83 14.69 -6.31 17.18
CA LEU A 83 16.11 -5.95 17.14
C LEU A 83 16.43 -4.92 16.03
N GLU A 84 15.82 -5.03 14.85
CA GLU A 84 16.00 -4.01 13.80
C GLU A 84 15.43 -2.66 14.26
N MET A 85 14.30 -2.64 14.97
CA MET A 85 13.76 -1.39 15.52
C MET A 85 14.75 -0.73 16.49
N GLU A 86 15.40 -1.50 17.38
CA GLU A 86 16.47 -0.99 18.25
C GLU A 86 17.61 -0.37 17.45
N GLN A 87 18.09 -1.05 16.41
CA GLN A 87 19.13 -0.51 15.51
C GLN A 87 18.71 0.77 14.79
N ILE A 88 17.43 0.87 14.40
CA ILE A 88 16.86 2.08 13.80
C ILE A 88 16.81 3.22 14.82
N LYS A 89 16.48 2.94 16.08
CA LYS A 89 16.55 3.96 17.15
C LYS A 89 17.98 4.44 17.37
N GLU A 90 18.94 3.53 17.44
CA GLU A 90 20.37 3.85 17.57
C GLU A 90 20.90 4.69 16.40
N ALA A 91 20.36 4.49 15.20
CA ALA A 91 20.66 5.30 14.02
C ALA A 91 20.02 6.71 14.05
N GLY A 92 19.33 7.08 15.14
CA GLY A 92 18.79 8.41 15.40
C GLY A 92 17.38 8.64 14.88
N PHE A 93 16.67 7.60 14.46
CA PHE A 93 15.28 7.73 14.00
C PHE A 93 14.28 7.78 15.15
N ASP A 94 13.20 8.51 14.92
CA ASP A 94 12.02 8.52 15.76
C ASP A 94 10.77 8.70 14.89
N PHE A 95 9.62 8.27 15.41
CA PHE A 95 8.39 8.15 14.61
C PHE A 95 7.18 8.58 15.42
N HIS A 96 6.26 9.30 14.77
CA HIS A 96 4.96 9.66 15.36
C HIS A 96 3.87 8.65 14.99
N SER A 97 4.04 7.95 13.87
CA SER A 97 3.09 6.96 13.38
C SER A 97 3.79 5.71 12.86
N MET A 98 3.06 4.59 12.94
CA MET A 98 3.50 3.27 12.51
C MET A 98 2.42 2.61 11.65
N TYR A 99 2.85 1.98 10.56
CA TYR A 99 2.01 1.14 9.73
C TYR A 99 2.58 -0.29 9.73
N VAL A 100 1.74 -1.28 10.03
CA VAL A 100 2.14 -2.70 10.07
C VAL A 100 1.32 -3.51 9.08
N GLY A 101 1.97 -3.98 8.02
CA GLY A 101 1.29 -4.68 6.93
C GLY A 101 2.14 -5.73 6.23
N GLY A 102 1.69 -6.19 5.07
CA GLY A 102 2.41 -7.14 4.23
C GLY A 102 1.62 -8.42 3.95
N GLY A 103 1.81 -9.42 4.80
CA GLY A 103 0.95 -10.59 4.88
C GLY A 103 -0.23 -10.32 5.80
N THR A 104 -0.53 -11.25 6.71
CA THR A 104 -1.48 -11.04 7.80
C THR A 104 -0.70 -10.57 9.03
N THR A 105 -0.87 -9.31 9.46
CA THR A 105 -0.11 -8.76 10.60
C THR A 105 -0.46 -9.44 11.92
N LEU A 106 -1.74 -9.74 12.15
CA LEU A 106 -2.24 -10.40 13.36
C LEU A 106 -2.06 -11.93 13.35
N ILE A 107 -1.30 -12.50 12.41
CA ILE A 107 -1.16 -13.95 12.27
C ILE A 107 -0.48 -14.64 13.46
N ASN A 108 0.25 -13.87 14.26
CA ASN A 108 0.75 -14.26 15.57
C ASN A 108 0.52 -13.11 16.54
N GLU A 109 -0.61 -13.13 17.22
CA GLU A 109 -1.12 -12.02 18.03
C GLU A 109 -0.23 -11.72 19.22
N ASP A 110 0.33 -12.75 19.86
CA ASP A 110 1.23 -12.61 21.01
C ASP A 110 2.53 -11.91 20.62
N GLU A 111 3.12 -12.28 19.48
CA GLU A 111 4.33 -11.62 19.00
C GLU A 111 4.07 -10.23 18.44
N LEU A 112 2.91 -9.99 17.81
CA LEU A 112 2.50 -8.66 17.39
C LEU A 112 2.34 -7.73 18.60
N LEU A 113 1.61 -8.17 19.64
CA LEU A 113 1.38 -7.40 20.86
C LEU A 113 2.71 -6.92 21.47
N LYS A 114 3.65 -7.85 21.69
CA LYS A 114 5.00 -7.53 22.18
C LYS A 114 5.73 -6.54 21.27
N THR A 115 5.55 -6.65 19.96
CA THR A 115 6.21 -5.80 18.97
C THR A 115 5.66 -4.38 18.98
N LEU A 116 4.34 -4.21 19.09
CA LEU A 116 3.70 -2.89 19.18
C LEU A 116 4.04 -2.19 20.51
N GLU A 117 3.99 -2.92 21.63
CA GLU A 117 4.40 -2.39 22.94
C GLU A 117 5.87 -1.96 22.93
N HIS A 118 6.74 -2.79 22.33
CA HIS A 118 8.16 -2.46 22.19
C HIS A 118 8.37 -1.22 21.32
N ALA A 119 7.66 -1.10 20.19
CA ALA A 119 7.75 0.08 19.33
C ALA A 119 7.32 1.37 20.05
N LYS A 120 6.20 1.37 20.79
CA LYS A 120 5.74 2.55 21.57
C LYS A 120 6.67 2.88 22.74
N LYS A 121 7.40 1.90 23.29
CA LYS A 121 8.43 2.15 24.30
C LYS A 121 9.68 2.79 23.71
N LEU A 122 10.04 2.41 22.48
CA LEU A 122 11.27 2.82 21.82
C LEU A 122 11.15 4.17 21.11
N PHE A 123 9.97 4.46 20.57
CA PHE A 123 9.67 5.63 19.74
C PHE A 123 8.46 6.40 20.25
N ASN A 124 8.33 7.67 19.85
CA ASN A 124 7.20 8.53 20.21
C ASN A 124 5.93 8.27 19.35
N ILE A 125 5.58 6.98 19.16
CA ILE A 125 4.48 6.56 18.29
C ILE A 125 3.14 6.79 18.99
N ASN A 126 2.29 7.62 18.39
CA ASN A 126 0.94 7.91 18.85
C ASN A 126 -0.13 7.20 18.03
N GLU A 127 0.18 6.88 16.77
CA GLU A 127 -0.78 6.35 15.80
C GLU A 127 -0.28 5.05 15.18
N ILE A 128 -1.05 3.96 15.30
CA ILE A 128 -0.73 2.67 14.68
C ILE A 128 -1.86 2.17 13.79
N SER A 129 -1.55 1.95 12.52
CA SER A 129 -2.40 1.24 11.56
C SER A 129 -1.88 -0.18 11.33
N CYS A 130 -2.75 -1.18 11.43
CA CYS A 130 -2.43 -2.58 11.17
C CYS A 130 -3.35 -3.17 10.09
N GLU A 131 -2.86 -4.17 9.36
CA GLU A 131 -3.64 -4.98 8.41
C GLU A 131 -3.98 -6.36 8.99
N THR A 132 -5.11 -6.96 8.62
CA THR A 132 -5.45 -8.32 9.02
C THR A 132 -6.36 -8.99 8.00
N ASP A 133 -6.62 -10.27 8.24
CA ASP A 133 -7.68 -11.02 7.60
C ASP A 133 -8.83 -11.33 8.58
N PRO A 134 -9.98 -11.82 8.09
CA PRO A 134 -11.18 -12.04 8.91
C PRO A 134 -11.06 -13.14 9.97
N ASN A 135 -9.96 -13.90 10.08
CA ASN A 135 -9.84 -14.93 11.12
C ASN A 135 -9.32 -14.40 12.45
N HIS A 136 -8.76 -13.20 12.48
CA HIS A 136 -8.12 -12.64 13.69
C HIS A 136 -8.94 -11.52 14.35
N ILE A 137 -10.19 -11.32 13.93
CA ILE A 137 -11.03 -10.18 14.33
C ILE A 137 -12.08 -10.50 15.39
N GLU A 138 -11.97 -11.65 16.06
CA GLU A 138 -12.86 -11.98 17.17
C GLU A 138 -12.74 -10.91 18.28
N PRO A 139 -13.86 -10.43 18.85
CA PRO A 139 -13.85 -9.38 19.87
C PRO A 139 -12.89 -9.59 21.04
N SER A 140 -12.77 -10.82 21.55
CA SER A 140 -11.84 -11.14 22.63
C SER A 140 -10.38 -10.90 22.24
N ASN A 141 -10.03 -11.13 20.98
CA ASN A 141 -8.69 -10.90 20.46
C ASN A 141 -8.44 -9.40 20.24
N LEU A 142 -9.37 -8.70 19.58
CA LEU A 142 -9.24 -7.26 19.29
C LEU A 142 -9.10 -6.41 20.55
N LYS A 143 -9.79 -6.77 21.64
CA LYS A 143 -9.70 -6.07 22.93
C LYS A 143 -8.28 -6.01 23.50
N ARG A 144 -7.40 -6.94 23.12
CA ARG A 144 -5.98 -6.96 23.54
C ARG A 144 -5.17 -5.83 22.92
N PHE A 145 -5.65 -5.24 21.82
CA PHE A 145 -4.96 -4.21 21.07
C PHE A 145 -5.53 -2.80 21.30
N ILE A 146 -6.50 -2.64 22.21
CA ILE A 146 -7.03 -1.32 22.60
C ILE A 146 -5.90 -0.46 23.18
N GLY A 147 -5.77 0.78 22.69
CA GLY A 147 -4.68 1.70 23.07
C GLY A 147 -3.35 1.43 22.36
N LEU A 148 -3.26 0.35 21.57
CA LEU A 148 -2.12 0.03 20.73
C LEU A 148 -2.43 0.25 19.25
N ILE A 149 -3.55 -0.29 18.74
CA ILE A 149 -3.97 -0.16 17.34
C ILE A 149 -5.09 0.88 17.24
N ASP A 150 -4.86 1.91 16.42
CA ASP A 150 -5.83 2.98 16.16
C ASP A 150 -6.65 2.73 14.90
N ARG A 151 -6.06 2.02 13.92
CA ARG A 151 -6.73 1.60 12.69
C ARG A 151 -6.44 0.14 12.36
N LEU A 152 -7.48 -0.63 12.08
CA LEU A 152 -7.36 -2.02 11.61
C LEU A 152 -8.01 -2.17 10.22
N SER A 153 -7.19 -2.47 9.22
CA SER A 153 -7.59 -2.78 7.84
C SER A 153 -7.87 -4.27 7.69
N ILE A 154 -9.10 -4.65 7.33
CA ILE A 154 -9.52 -6.05 7.22
C ILE A 154 -9.73 -6.41 5.76
N GLY A 155 -8.86 -7.26 5.22
CA GLY A 155 -8.99 -7.77 3.85
C GLY A 155 -10.20 -8.70 3.69
N VAL A 156 -11.29 -8.22 3.12
CA VAL A 156 -12.50 -9.04 2.83
C VAL A 156 -12.55 -9.41 1.36
N GLN A 157 -12.19 -8.46 0.49
CA GLN A 157 -12.11 -8.53 -0.96
C GLN A 157 -13.46 -8.54 -1.68
N SER A 158 -14.44 -9.32 -1.23
CA SER A 158 -15.81 -9.32 -1.75
C SER A 158 -16.76 -10.05 -0.77
N PHE A 159 -18.05 -9.73 -0.81
CA PHE A 159 -19.13 -10.46 -0.15
C PHE A 159 -19.87 -11.41 -1.10
N ASN A 160 -19.21 -11.83 -2.18
CA ASN A 160 -19.69 -12.84 -3.11
C ASN A 160 -18.92 -14.17 -2.93
N ASP A 161 -19.65 -15.24 -2.62
CA ASP A 161 -19.06 -16.56 -2.34
C ASP A 161 -18.30 -17.16 -3.53
N GLU A 162 -18.76 -16.93 -4.77
CA GLU A 162 -18.08 -17.43 -5.96
C GLU A 162 -16.77 -16.68 -6.23
N ILE A 163 -16.76 -15.36 -6.03
CA ILE A 163 -15.52 -14.57 -6.05
C ILE A 163 -14.58 -15.07 -4.96
N LEU A 164 -15.05 -15.21 -3.72
CA LEU A 164 -14.26 -15.69 -2.57
C LEU A 164 -13.66 -17.08 -2.81
N LYS A 165 -14.39 -18.00 -3.44
CA LYS A 165 -13.86 -19.31 -3.85
C LYS A 165 -12.73 -19.17 -4.85
N LYS A 166 -12.95 -18.38 -5.92
CA LYS A 166 -11.96 -18.15 -6.98
C LYS A 166 -10.69 -17.49 -6.46
N VAL A 167 -10.80 -16.59 -5.47
CA VAL A 167 -9.64 -15.94 -4.86
C VAL A 167 -9.00 -16.70 -3.69
N ALA A 168 -9.37 -17.98 -3.50
CA ALA A 168 -8.85 -18.84 -2.42
C ALA A 168 -9.09 -18.29 -1.00
N ARG A 169 -10.20 -17.59 -0.80
CA ARG A 169 -10.60 -16.98 0.48
C ARG A 169 -11.74 -17.74 1.17
N TYR A 170 -12.70 -18.28 0.41
CA TYR A 170 -13.89 -18.93 0.96
C TYR A 170 -13.56 -20.05 1.96
N SER A 171 -12.71 -21.00 1.55
CA SER A 171 -12.35 -22.15 2.39
C SER A 171 -11.60 -21.76 3.66
N LYS A 172 -10.89 -20.62 3.66
CA LYS A 172 -10.07 -20.18 4.78
C LYS A 172 -10.79 -19.21 5.72
N PHE A 173 -11.63 -18.32 5.19
CA PHE A 173 -12.23 -17.22 5.95
C PHE A 173 -13.74 -17.38 6.16
N GLY A 174 -14.42 -18.17 5.33
CA GLY A 174 -15.85 -18.45 5.41
C GLY A 174 -16.66 -17.95 4.23
N SER A 175 -17.96 -18.22 4.28
CA SER A 175 -18.97 -17.62 3.40
C SER A 175 -19.17 -16.14 3.70
N LYS A 176 -19.81 -15.43 2.78
CA LYS A 176 -20.22 -14.03 2.94
C LYS A 176 -20.99 -13.80 4.25
N ASP A 177 -21.88 -14.71 4.66
CA ASP A 177 -22.69 -14.53 5.86
C ASP A 177 -21.82 -14.59 7.13
N LEU A 178 -20.88 -15.53 7.18
CA LEU A 178 -19.91 -15.62 8.27
C LEU A 178 -18.98 -14.41 8.31
N LEU A 179 -18.57 -13.89 7.14
CA LEU A 179 -17.75 -12.68 7.06
C LEU A 179 -18.51 -11.46 7.59
N ILE A 180 -19.78 -11.27 7.19
CA ILE A 180 -20.64 -10.20 7.68
C ILE A 180 -20.81 -10.31 9.20
N GLU A 181 -21.05 -11.51 9.74
CA GLU A 181 -21.17 -11.73 11.18
C GLU A 181 -19.90 -11.32 11.93
N LYS A 182 -18.73 -11.81 11.48
CA LYS A 182 -17.43 -11.49 12.10
C LYS A 182 -17.14 -10.00 12.09
N LEU A 183 -17.37 -9.33 10.96
CA LEU A 183 -17.14 -7.90 10.81
C LEU A 183 -18.09 -7.08 11.69
N SER A 184 -19.38 -7.43 11.72
CA SER A 184 -20.38 -6.75 12.56
C SER A 184 -20.05 -6.83 14.04
N LYS A 185 -19.39 -7.91 14.49
CA LYS A 185 -18.90 -8.05 15.86
C LYS A 185 -17.61 -7.27 16.13
N ALA A 186 -16.80 -7.01 15.10
CA ALA A 186 -15.50 -6.35 15.22
C ALA A 186 -15.58 -4.82 15.20
N VAL A 187 -16.51 -4.27 14.41
CA VAL A 187 -16.71 -2.81 14.25
C VAL A 187 -16.96 -2.15 15.62
N GLY A 188 -16.33 -0.98 15.81
CA GLY A 188 -16.42 -0.21 17.05
C GLY A 188 -15.55 -0.70 18.23
N ILE A 189 -14.83 -1.83 18.11
CA ILE A 189 -13.91 -2.28 19.18
C ILE A 189 -12.60 -1.49 19.16
N LEU A 190 -12.05 -1.27 17.98
CA LEU A 190 -10.89 -0.39 17.75
C LEU A 190 -11.38 0.94 17.16
N PRO A 191 -10.60 2.03 17.26
CA PRO A 191 -11.08 3.36 16.87
C PRO A 191 -11.52 3.46 15.40
N ILE A 192 -10.78 2.83 14.48
CA ILE A 192 -11.16 2.74 13.07
C ILE A 192 -11.05 1.30 12.58
N THR A 193 -12.18 0.74 12.15
CA THR A 193 -12.22 -0.51 11.39
C THR A 193 -12.40 -0.19 9.90
N SER A 194 -11.44 -0.59 9.06
CA SER A 194 -11.53 -0.50 7.60
C SER A 194 -11.88 -1.86 7.01
N ILE A 195 -12.87 -1.88 6.11
CA ILE A 195 -13.17 -3.04 5.27
C ILE A 195 -12.51 -2.84 3.90
N ASP A 196 -11.63 -3.74 3.53
CA ASP A 196 -10.91 -3.67 2.26
C ASP A 196 -11.55 -4.61 1.24
N LEU A 197 -12.01 -4.02 0.14
CA LEU A 197 -12.68 -4.70 -0.98
C LEU A 197 -11.86 -4.51 -2.26
N ILE A 198 -12.01 -5.45 -3.19
CA ILE A 198 -11.45 -5.35 -4.54
C ILE A 198 -12.61 -5.23 -5.53
N PHE A 199 -12.46 -4.39 -6.54
CA PHE A 199 -13.41 -4.27 -7.63
C PHE A 199 -12.77 -4.55 -9.00
N ASN A 200 -13.61 -4.72 -10.01
CA ASN A 200 -13.25 -5.04 -11.39
C ASN A 200 -12.60 -6.43 -11.54
N PHE A 201 -13.13 -7.44 -10.82
CA PHE A 201 -12.77 -8.83 -11.14
C PHE A 201 -13.28 -9.21 -12.54
N PRO A 202 -12.63 -10.14 -13.27
CA PRO A 202 -12.97 -10.46 -14.66
C PRO A 202 -14.46 -10.79 -14.91
N PHE A 203 -15.14 -11.41 -13.93
CA PHE A 203 -16.56 -11.76 -14.04
C PHE A 203 -17.45 -10.99 -13.08
N GLN A 204 -16.93 -9.96 -12.39
CA GLN A 204 -17.74 -9.19 -11.46
C GLN A 204 -18.74 -8.35 -12.23
N THR A 205 -20.01 -8.60 -11.95
CA THR A 205 -21.13 -7.83 -12.46
C THR A 205 -21.33 -6.56 -11.64
N LYS A 206 -22.04 -5.59 -12.23
CA LYS A 206 -22.47 -4.38 -11.54
C LYS A 206 -23.31 -4.69 -10.29
N ASP A 207 -24.18 -5.69 -10.35
CA ASP A 207 -25.04 -6.08 -9.23
C ASP A 207 -24.23 -6.66 -8.07
N GLU A 208 -23.18 -7.44 -8.35
CA GLU A 208 -22.26 -7.95 -7.33
C GLU A 208 -21.46 -6.81 -6.67
N LEU A 209 -21.00 -5.83 -7.45
CA LEU A 209 -20.37 -4.63 -6.87
C LEU A 209 -21.35 -3.85 -5.98
N LEU A 210 -22.58 -3.64 -6.45
CA LEU A 210 -23.60 -2.93 -5.68
C LEU A 210 -23.94 -3.68 -4.38
N TYR A 211 -23.95 -5.01 -4.41
CA TYR A 211 -24.12 -5.83 -3.22
C TYR A 211 -22.95 -5.66 -2.24
N ASP A 212 -21.71 -5.68 -2.73
CA ASP A 212 -20.53 -5.46 -1.89
C ASP A 212 -20.56 -4.07 -1.22
N ILE A 213 -20.93 -3.03 -1.97
CA ILE A 213 -21.10 -1.66 -1.46
C ILE A 213 -22.21 -1.60 -0.40
N GLN A 214 -23.39 -2.14 -0.68
CA GLN A 214 -24.52 -2.13 0.25
C GLN A 214 -24.20 -2.88 1.53
N THR A 215 -23.50 -4.00 1.43
CA THR A 215 -23.07 -4.80 2.58
C THR A 215 -22.07 -4.03 3.44
N ALA A 216 -21.06 -3.39 2.84
CA ALA A 216 -20.10 -2.57 3.59
C ALA A 216 -20.78 -1.39 4.31
N ILE A 217 -21.73 -0.72 3.66
CA ILE A 217 -22.54 0.34 4.28
C ILE A 217 -23.38 -0.21 5.43
N ALA A 218 -23.99 -1.40 5.27
CA ALA A 218 -24.85 -2.01 6.29
C ALA A 218 -24.08 -2.52 7.52
N ILE A 219 -22.84 -3.00 7.34
CA ILE A 219 -21.93 -3.34 8.45
C ILE A 219 -21.53 -2.08 9.24
N ASP A 220 -21.66 -0.90 8.62
CA ASP A 220 -21.45 0.39 9.27
C ASP A 220 -20.01 0.55 9.81
N SER A 221 -19.01 0.07 9.07
CA SER A 221 -17.59 0.24 9.43
C SER A 221 -17.14 1.70 9.35
N GLU A 222 -16.16 2.09 10.17
CA GLU A 222 -15.66 3.48 10.21
C GLU A 222 -15.01 3.92 8.88
N GLN A 223 -14.41 2.96 8.17
CA GLN A 223 -13.78 3.14 6.87
C GLN A 223 -14.08 1.97 5.93
N VAL A 224 -14.05 2.24 4.63
CA VAL A 224 -14.05 1.22 3.57
C VAL A 224 -13.06 1.63 2.48
N THR A 225 -12.33 0.64 1.96
CA THR A 225 -11.35 0.85 0.89
C THR A 225 -11.67 -0.05 -0.31
N PHE A 226 -11.65 0.52 -1.52
CA PHE A 226 -11.92 -0.20 -2.77
C PHE A 226 -10.71 -0.20 -3.69
N TYR A 227 -9.93 -1.28 -3.66
CA TYR A 227 -8.79 -1.45 -4.52
C TYR A 227 -9.21 -1.94 -5.92
N PRO A 228 -8.72 -1.35 -7.02
CA PRO A 228 -8.89 -1.97 -8.32
C PRO A 228 -8.11 -3.28 -8.36
N LEU A 229 -8.63 -4.30 -9.05
CA LEU A 229 -7.89 -5.54 -9.25
C LEU A 229 -6.60 -5.27 -10.05
N MET A 230 -5.45 -5.35 -9.37
CA MET A 230 -4.15 -5.09 -9.96
C MET A 230 -3.64 -6.34 -10.69
N LYS A 231 -3.68 -6.34 -12.02
CA LYS A 231 -3.24 -7.45 -12.88
C LYS A 231 -1.80 -7.21 -13.33
N SER A 232 -0.82 -7.53 -12.49
CA SER A 232 0.60 -7.43 -12.89
C SER A 232 1.04 -8.62 -13.75
N ASN A 233 2.15 -8.49 -14.49
CA ASN A 233 2.70 -9.60 -15.28
C ASN A 233 3.03 -10.86 -14.46
N ILE A 234 3.16 -10.73 -13.14
CA ILE A 234 3.47 -11.83 -12.22
C ILE A 234 2.20 -12.54 -11.75
N THR A 235 1.09 -11.81 -11.62
CA THR A 235 -0.17 -12.33 -11.11
C THR A 235 -1.15 -12.66 -12.23
N LYS A 236 -1.01 -12.09 -13.43
CA LYS A 236 -1.97 -12.23 -14.53
C LYS A 236 -2.32 -13.68 -14.87
N ASP A 237 -1.34 -14.59 -14.89
CA ASP A 237 -1.59 -15.99 -15.29
C ASP A 237 -2.31 -16.75 -14.16
N LYS A 238 -1.98 -16.44 -12.90
CA LYS A 238 -2.67 -17.00 -11.72
C LYS A 238 -4.09 -16.46 -11.61
N ILE A 239 -4.27 -15.17 -11.87
CA ILE A 239 -5.59 -14.53 -11.94
C ILE A 239 -6.38 -15.17 -13.07
N ALA A 240 -5.82 -15.29 -14.28
CA ALA A 240 -6.51 -15.92 -15.40
C ALA A 240 -6.90 -17.38 -15.11
N ALA A 241 -6.03 -18.14 -14.43
CA ALA A 241 -6.30 -19.52 -14.07
C ALA A 241 -7.43 -19.68 -13.04
N SER A 242 -7.57 -18.73 -12.10
CA SER A 242 -8.54 -18.87 -10.99
C SER A 242 -9.81 -18.03 -11.18
N LEU A 243 -9.65 -16.80 -11.68
CA LEU A 243 -10.70 -15.82 -11.93
C LEU A 243 -11.07 -15.71 -13.40
N GLY A 244 -10.46 -16.48 -14.29
CA GLY A 244 -10.72 -16.43 -15.73
C GLY A 244 -10.21 -15.15 -16.41
N TYR A 245 -10.49 -15.07 -17.71
CA TYR A 245 -10.14 -13.93 -18.55
C TYR A 245 -11.41 -13.21 -19.01
N SER A 246 -11.37 -11.87 -19.01
CA SER A 246 -12.42 -11.02 -19.55
C SER A 246 -11.82 -9.93 -20.39
N ASN A 247 -12.43 -9.67 -21.55
CA ASN A 247 -12.11 -8.54 -22.42
C ASN A 247 -12.85 -7.26 -21.99
N GLU A 248 -13.81 -7.37 -21.08
CA GLU A 248 -14.53 -6.23 -20.55
C GLU A 248 -13.74 -5.60 -19.41
N ASP A 249 -13.54 -4.29 -19.47
CA ASP A 249 -12.91 -3.50 -18.42
C ASP A 249 -13.91 -2.49 -17.88
N ASN A 250 -14.53 -2.83 -16.75
CA ASN A 250 -15.56 -2.02 -16.10
C ASN A 250 -14.97 -1.08 -15.04
N GLU A 251 -13.63 -0.95 -14.95
CA GLU A 251 -12.95 -0.25 -13.85
C GLU A 251 -13.49 1.17 -13.66
N ARG A 252 -13.60 1.93 -14.75
CA ARG A 252 -14.06 3.32 -14.70
C ARG A 252 -15.51 3.42 -14.21
N GLU A 253 -16.41 2.61 -14.79
CA GLU A 253 -17.83 2.63 -14.40
C GLU A 253 -17.98 2.24 -12.93
N PHE A 254 -17.30 1.18 -12.50
CA PHE A 254 -17.37 0.67 -11.13
C PHE A 254 -16.82 1.69 -10.14
N TYR A 255 -15.72 2.36 -10.48
CA TYR A 255 -15.16 3.42 -9.64
C TYR A 255 -16.10 4.63 -9.52
N GLU A 256 -16.74 5.05 -10.63
CA GLU A 256 -17.74 6.12 -10.63
C GLU A 256 -18.97 5.76 -9.75
N ILE A 257 -19.41 4.49 -9.78
CA ILE A 257 -20.46 3.97 -8.89
C ILE A 257 -20.03 4.04 -7.43
N ILE A 258 -18.82 3.59 -7.09
CA ILE A 258 -18.26 3.64 -5.73
C ILE A 258 -18.26 5.08 -5.22
N CYS A 259 -17.66 6.01 -5.98
CA CYS A 259 -17.61 7.43 -5.59
C CYS A 259 -19.01 8.02 -5.38
N SER A 260 -19.97 7.69 -6.24
CA SER A 260 -21.35 8.16 -6.13
C SER A 260 -22.04 7.65 -4.86
N LYS A 261 -21.82 6.38 -4.50
CA LYS A 261 -22.41 5.76 -3.29
C LYS A 261 -21.80 6.28 -2.00
N PHE A 262 -20.51 6.63 -2.02
CA PHE A 262 -19.79 7.17 -0.86
C PHE A 262 -19.63 8.70 -0.89
N LYS A 263 -20.44 9.42 -1.68
CA LYS A 263 -20.35 10.90 -1.82
C LYS A 263 -20.50 11.69 -0.51
N ASN A 264 -21.15 11.10 0.50
CA ASN A 264 -21.37 11.71 1.82
C ASN A 264 -20.31 11.28 2.84
N TYR A 265 -19.40 10.40 2.46
CA TYR A 265 -18.27 10.00 3.29
C TYR A 265 -17.10 10.95 3.03
N TYR A 266 -16.23 11.07 4.02
CA TYR A 266 -14.95 11.73 3.83
C TYR A 266 -14.05 10.83 2.99
N GLN A 267 -13.64 11.30 1.81
CA GLN A 267 -12.71 10.58 0.96
C GLN A 267 -11.28 10.85 1.44
N ASN A 268 -10.61 9.85 2.02
CA ASN A 268 -9.24 10.01 2.56
C ASN A 268 -8.20 10.09 1.44
N ASN A 269 -8.39 9.27 0.40
CA ASN A 269 -7.55 9.21 -0.80
C ASN A 269 -8.38 8.63 -1.96
N ALA A 270 -7.74 8.31 -3.09
CA ALA A 270 -8.48 7.89 -4.28
C ALA A 270 -9.24 6.55 -4.14
N TRP A 271 -9.03 5.73 -3.10
CA TRP A 271 -9.80 4.49 -2.90
C TRP A 271 -10.42 4.31 -1.52
N SER A 272 -10.13 5.20 -0.57
CA SER A 272 -10.50 5.06 0.84
C SER A 272 -11.55 6.10 1.24
N PHE A 273 -12.62 5.63 1.88
CA PHE A 273 -13.77 6.44 2.30
C PHE A 273 -14.08 6.18 3.79
N SER A 274 -14.12 7.23 4.59
CA SER A 274 -14.39 7.18 6.03
C SER A 274 -15.64 7.96 6.41
N LYS A 275 -16.32 7.56 7.49
CA LYS A 275 -17.45 8.35 8.03
C LYS A 275 -17.01 9.73 8.51
N GLN A 276 -15.79 9.84 9.01
CA GLN A 276 -15.20 11.06 9.55
C GLN A 276 -13.77 11.24 9.01
N SER A 277 -13.33 12.49 8.90
CA SER A 277 -11.94 12.80 8.60
C SER A 277 -11.03 12.38 9.76
N SER A 278 -9.88 11.78 9.45
CA SER A 278 -8.84 11.46 10.43
C SER A 278 -7.48 11.88 9.88
N ASN A 279 -6.54 12.21 10.79
CA ASN A 279 -5.14 12.44 10.42
C ASN A 279 -4.34 11.12 10.32
N LEU A 280 -4.97 9.99 10.68
CA LEU A 280 -4.37 8.67 10.65
C LEU A 280 -3.88 8.31 9.24
N LYS A 281 -2.67 7.76 9.20
CA LYS A 281 -2.02 7.29 7.98
C LYS A 281 -2.62 5.94 7.56
N ASP A 282 -3.49 5.97 6.55
CA ASP A 282 -4.20 4.79 6.06
C ASP A 282 -3.42 3.96 5.02
N GLU A 283 -2.30 4.50 4.52
CA GLU A 283 -1.40 3.78 3.62
C GLU A 283 0.05 4.27 3.71
N TYR A 284 1.01 3.34 3.76
CA TYR A 284 2.41 3.71 4.01
C TYR A 284 3.10 4.46 2.85
N VAL A 285 2.69 4.24 1.59
CA VAL A 285 3.30 4.88 0.41
C VAL A 285 2.61 6.21 0.08
N GLY A 286 1.28 6.26 0.14
CA GLY A 286 0.49 7.45 -0.20
C GLY A 286 0.59 8.55 0.85
N THR A 287 0.60 8.19 2.13
CA THR A 287 0.42 9.16 3.22
C THR A 287 1.73 9.62 3.89
N GLY A 288 2.89 9.06 3.47
CA GLY A 288 4.21 9.32 4.06
C GLY A 288 5.26 9.71 3.01
N ASN A 289 5.62 11.00 2.96
CA ASN A 289 6.68 11.50 2.06
C ASN A 289 8.07 10.93 2.40
N GLN A 290 8.25 10.40 3.61
CA GLN A 290 9.46 9.78 4.12
C GLN A 290 9.07 8.64 5.08
N TYR A 291 9.49 7.41 4.79
CA TYR A 291 9.19 6.27 5.66
C TYR A 291 10.39 5.33 5.79
N VAL A 292 10.56 4.79 6.99
CA VAL A 292 11.58 3.79 7.31
C VAL A 292 10.89 2.44 7.36
N GLY A 293 11.25 1.56 6.43
CA GLY A 293 10.81 0.17 6.44
C GLY A 293 11.73 -0.69 7.30
N VAL A 294 11.13 -1.47 8.19
CA VAL A 294 11.74 -2.56 8.94
C VAL A 294 11.05 -3.88 8.61
N GLY A 295 11.76 -4.98 8.74
CA GLY A 295 11.30 -6.31 8.35
C GLY A 295 11.84 -6.77 6.99
N SER A 296 11.66 -8.07 6.75
CA SER A 296 12.04 -8.72 5.51
C SER A 296 11.24 -8.16 4.34
N GLY A 297 11.93 -7.82 3.25
CA GLY A 297 11.33 -7.25 2.05
C GLY A 297 10.71 -5.86 2.20
N ALA A 298 10.93 -5.20 3.34
CA ALA A 298 10.48 -3.84 3.56
C ALA A 298 11.23 -2.85 2.66
N PHE A 299 10.51 -1.86 2.16
CA PHE A 299 11.06 -0.71 1.47
C PHE A 299 11.17 0.47 2.44
N SER A 300 12.18 1.32 2.26
CA SER A 300 12.23 2.66 2.87
C SER A 300 12.37 3.70 1.78
N PHE A 301 11.71 4.85 1.92
CA PHE A 301 11.93 6.00 1.04
C PHE A 301 12.48 7.16 1.87
N LEU A 302 13.78 7.41 1.73
CA LEU A 302 14.51 8.38 2.55
C LEU A 302 15.32 9.30 1.63
N ASN A 303 15.15 10.60 1.77
CA ASN A 303 15.90 11.63 1.04
C ASN A 303 15.88 11.50 -0.50
N GLY A 304 14.85 10.86 -1.06
CA GLY A 304 14.76 10.61 -2.50
C GLY A 304 15.53 9.37 -2.98
N GLU A 305 15.94 8.50 -2.05
CA GLU A 305 16.45 7.17 -2.33
C GLU A 305 15.48 6.10 -1.79
N LEU A 306 15.29 5.04 -2.57
CA LEU A 306 14.63 3.82 -2.13
C LEU A 306 15.68 2.90 -1.52
N PHE A 307 15.41 2.35 -0.34
CA PHE A 307 16.22 1.32 0.31
C PHE A 307 15.39 0.04 0.41
N ILE A 308 16.04 -1.11 0.21
CA ILE A 308 15.39 -2.41 0.12
C ILE A 308 16.04 -3.36 1.12
N ASN A 309 15.25 -3.83 2.09
CA ASN A 309 15.68 -4.85 3.04
C ASN A 309 15.76 -6.24 2.39
N ALA A 310 16.54 -7.15 2.97
CA ALA A 310 16.64 -8.54 2.53
C ALA A 310 15.27 -9.23 2.48
N PHE A 311 14.96 -9.89 1.35
CA PHE A 311 13.69 -10.61 1.16
C PHE A 311 13.73 -12.02 1.77
N ASN A 312 14.90 -12.67 1.79
CA ASN A 312 15.07 -13.96 2.44
C ASN A 312 15.02 -13.82 3.98
N LEU A 313 14.17 -14.58 4.66
CA LEU A 313 14.00 -14.51 6.13
C LEU A 313 15.28 -14.84 6.89
N ASP A 314 16.06 -15.82 6.42
CA ASP A 314 17.29 -16.25 7.08
C ASP A 314 18.40 -15.21 6.87
N GLU A 315 18.53 -14.67 5.65
CA GLU A 315 19.49 -13.59 5.39
C GLU A 315 19.15 -12.34 6.21
N TYR A 316 17.88 -11.94 6.21
CA TYR A 316 17.37 -10.83 7.02
C TYR A 316 17.72 -11.03 8.49
N SER A 317 17.35 -12.17 9.07
CA SER A 317 17.61 -12.47 10.48
C SER A 317 19.10 -12.51 10.78
N LYS A 318 19.92 -13.14 9.92
CA LYS A 318 21.39 -13.19 10.11
C LYS A 318 22.03 -11.81 10.12
N ARG A 319 21.59 -10.90 9.24
CA ARG A 319 22.09 -9.53 9.19
C ARG A 319 21.77 -8.77 10.47
N VAL A 320 20.50 -8.76 10.86
CA VAL A 320 20.04 -8.02 12.04
C VAL A 320 20.70 -8.57 13.31
N ASN A 321 20.74 -9.89 13.51
CA ASN A 321 21.39 -10.49 14.69
C ASN A 321 22.91 -10.24 14.75
N ALA A 322 23.56 -9.96 13.62
CA ALA A 322 24.97 -9.59 13.55
C ALA A 322 25.22 -8.06 13.69
N ASN A 323 24.21 -7.30 14.12
CA ASN A 323 24.20 -5.84 14.17
C ASN A 323 24.60 -5.18 12.84
N ARG A 324 24.11 -5.74 11.73
CA ARG A 324 24.27 -5.20 10.37
C ARG A 324 22.91 -4.70 9.88
N SER A 325 22.94 -3.67 9.05
CA SER A 325 21.76 -3.16 8.35
C SER A 325 21.03 -4.30 7.66
N ALA A 326 19.70 -4.30 7.66
CA ALA A 326 18.91 -5.23 6.86
C ALA A 326 18.93 -4.87 5.35
N THR A 327 19.43 -3.68 5.00
CA THR A 327 19.39 -3.13 3.64
C THR A 327 20.38 -3.85 2.72
N ILE A 328 19.89 -4.46 1.65
CA ILE A 328 20.70 -5.16 0.64
C ILE A 328 20.77 -4.42 -0.69
N ALA A 329 19.89 -3.45 -0.93
CA ALA A 329 19.90 -2.71 -2.17
C ALA A 329 19.36 -1.28 -1.99
N LYS A 330 19.75 -0.40 -2.92
CA LYS A 330 19.22 0.96 -2.98
C LYS A 330 18.99 1.44 -4.40
N CYS A 331 18.14 2.45 -4.56
CA CYS A 331 17.91 3.12 -5.83
C CYS A 331 17.84 4.63 -5.61
N LYS A 332 18.67 5.38 -6.33
CA LYS A 332 18.66 6.84 -6.29
C LYS A 332 17.87 7.40 -7.45
N PHE A 333 16.83 8.17 -7.15
CA PHE A 333 16.03 8.83 -8.17
C PHE A 333 16.66 10.14 -8.63
N LYS A 334 16.45 10.48 -9.91
CA LYS A 334 16.76 11.83 -10.42
C LYS A 334 15.82 12.84 -9.78
N LYS A 335 16.23 14.12 -9.70
CA LYS A 335 15.42 15.20 -9.12
C LYS A 335 13.98 15.20 -9.66
N ARG A 336 13.80 15.16 -10.98
CA ARG A 336 12.47 15.18 -11.59
C ARG A 336 11.61 13.96 -11.25
N ASP A 337 12.20 12.76 -11.22
CA ASP A 337 11.48 11.52 -10.88
C ASP A 337 11.05 11.50 -9.41
N LYS A 338 11.91 12.00 -8.52
CA LYS A 338 11.56 12.23 -7.11
C LYS A 338 10.35 13.15 -6.98
N ILE A 339 10.36 14.29 -7.69
CA ILE A 339 9.26 15.27 -7.64
C ILE A 339 7.96 14.66 -8.19
N ARG A 340 8.03 13.90 -9.28
CA ARG A 340 6.87 13.18 -9.84
C ARG A 340 6.29 12.17 -8.86
N TYR A 341 7.14 11.40 -8.17
CA TYR A 341 6.70 10.43 -7.16
C TYR A 341 5.99 11.13 -5.98
N LEU A 342 6.59 12.19 -5.45
CA LEU A 342 6.00 12.99 -4.36
C LEU A 342 4.69 13.66 -4.79
N PHE A 343 4.65 14.18 -6.03
CA PHE A 343 3.45 14.76 -6.60
C PHE A 343 2.34 13.73 -6.74
N LEU A 344 2.63 12.54 -7.28
CA LEU A 344 1.63 11.47 -7.42
C LEU A 344 1.08 11.04 -6.06
N THR A 345 1.97 10.77 -5.10
CA THR A 345 1.58 10.28 -3.76
C THR A 345 0.76 11.29 -2.98
N GLN A 346 1.10 12.58 -3.03
CA GLN A 346 0.25 13.60 -2.38
C GLN A 346 -1.03 13.90 -3.16
N LEU A 347 -0.99 13.86 -4.50
CA LEU A 347 -2.20 14.05 -5.30
C LEU A 347 -3.20 12.92 -5.06
N PHE A 348 -2.73 11.73 -4.68
CA PHE A 348 -3.56 10.59 -4.33
C PHE A 348 -4.50 10.86 -3.15
N ASP A 349 -4.13 11.75 -2.22
CA ASP A 349 -4.97 12.23 -1.12
C ASP A 349 -6.07 13.21 -1.60
N GLY A 350 -6.11 13.51 -2.90
CA GLY A 350 -7.16 14.30 -3.56
C GLY A 350 -6.80 15.76 -3.80
N LYS A 351 -5.82 16.30 -3.06
CA LYS A 351 -5.37 17.69 -3.21
C LYS A 351 -3.92 17.91 -2.79
N ILE A 352 -3.33 19.00 -3.30
CA ILE A 352 -1.98 19.45 -2.95
C ILE A 352 -2.02 20.95 -2.66
N ASP A 353 -1.57 21.35 -1.48
CA ASP A 353 -1.18 22.74 -1.20
C ASP A 353 0.16 23.03 -1.88
N ILE A 354 0.16 23.95 -2.86
CA ILE A 354 1.33 24.22 -3.70
C ILE A 354 2.48 24.82 -2.90
N ASP A 355 2.20 25.73 -1.97
CA ASP A 355 3.23 26.44 -1.22
C ASP A 355 3.89 25.50 -0.21
N LYS A 356 3.08 24.70 0.50
CA LYS A 356 3.57 23.65 1.40
C LYS A 356 4.40 22.62 0.65
N PHE A 357 3.91 22.11 -0.50
CA PHE A 357 4.65 21.15 -1.31
C PHE A 357 6.01 21.69 -1.75
N ASN A 358 6.04 22.94 -2.23
CA ASN A 358 7.27 23.61 -2.67
C ASN A 358 8.27 23.77 -1.53
N LEU A 359 7.80 24.21 -0.35
CA LEU A 359 8.63 24.42 0.83
C LEU A 359 9.23 23.11 1.33
N GLU A 360 8.41 22.09 1.56
CA GLU A 360 8.85 20.79 2.12
C GLU A 360 9.84 20.06 1.20
N ASN A 361 9.73 20.27 -0.11
CA ASN A 361 10.52 19.53 -1.09
C ASN A 361 11.63 20.34 -1.75
N GLY A 362 11.69 21.66 -1.50
CA GLY A 362 12.67 22.58 -2.09
C GLY A 362 12.53 22.70 -3.60
N VAL A 363 11.30 22.89 -4.10
CA VAL A 363 10.95 22.86 -5.52
C VAL A 363 10.03 24.00 -5.91
N ASN A 364 9.86 24.21 -7.22
CA ASN A 364 8.80 25.05 -7.77
C ASN A 364 7.95 24.21 -8.70
N LEU A 365 6.87 23.67 -8.16
CA LEU A 365 5.97 22.72 -8.85
C LEU A 365 5.46 23.26 -10.19
N LYS A 366 5.19 24.56 -10.31
CA LYS A 366 4.74 25.19 -11.57
C LYS A 366 5.82 25.20 -12.66
N LEU A 367 7.10 25.16 -12.29
CA LEU A 367 8.23 25.09 -13.22
C LEU A 367 8.72 23.64 -13.40
N ASP A 368 8.98 22.94 -12.30
CA ASP A 368 9.57 21.59 -12.28
C ASP A 368 8.63 20.54 -12.91
N LEU A 369 7.30 20.74 -12.80
CA LEU A 369 6.26 19.87 -13.37
C LEU A 369 5.32 20.63 -14.34
N TYR A 370 5.81 21.67 -15.00
CA TYR A 370 5.01 22.51 -15.91
C TYR A 370 4.21 21.69 -16.94
N LEU A 371 4.86 20.73 -17.60
CA LEU A 371 4.23 19.89 -18.63
C LEU A 371 3.14 19.00 -18.03
N GLU A 372 3.45 18.31 -16.93
CA GLU A 372 2.52 17.42 -16.24
C GLU A 372 1.27 18.17 -15.76
N ILE A 373 1.44 19.33 -15.12
CA ILE A 373 0.32 20.17 -14.65
C ILE A 373 -0.52 20.69 -15.82
N THR A 374 0.13 21.11 -16.91
CA THR A 374 -0.57 21.63 -18.10
C THR A 374 -1.42 20.53 -18.75
N LEU A 375 -0.89 19.32 -18.87
CA LEU A 375 -1.62 18.17 -19.42
C LEU A 375 -2.78 17.75 -18.51
N LEU A 376 -2.59 17.71 -17.20
CA LEU A 376 -3.65 17.40 -16.24
C LEU A 376 -4.77 18.46 -16.26
N LYS A 377 -4.44 19.74 -16.46
CA LYS A 377 -5.45 20.80 -16.66
C LYS A 377 -6.20 20.65 -17.97
N ALA A 378 -5.48 20.42 -19.08
CA ALA A 378 -6.07 20.30 -20.41
C ALA A 378 -7.07 19.14 -20.52
N THR A 379 -6.86 18.08 -19.73
CA THR A 379 -7.73 16.91 -19.64
C THR A 379 -8.83 17.05 -18.59
N ASN A 380 -8.91 18.21 -17.91
CA ASN A 380 -9.80 18.46 -16.79
C ASN A 380 -9.63 17.43 -15.65
N ALA A 381 -8.42 16.89 -15.45
CA ALA A 381 -8.09 16.02 -14.32
C ALA A 381 -7.85 16.82 -13.02
N ILE A 382 -7.27 18.01 -13.13
CA ILE A 382 -7.05 18.91 -11.99
C ILE A 382 -7.67 20.28 -12.22
N LYS A 383 -8.03 20.94 -11.12
CA LYS A 383 -8.29 22.37 -11.04
C LYS A 383 -7.29 23.01 -10.09
N ILE A 384 -6.95 24.27 -10.32
CA ILE A 384 -6.22 25.08 -9.33
C ILE A 384 -7.21 26.08 -8.78
N ILE A 385 -7.49 25.98 -7.50
CA ILE A 385 -8.38 26.88 -6.76
C ILE A 385 -7.50 27.53 -5.69
N ASP A 386 -7.36 28.85 -5.76
CA ASP A 386 -6.40 29.63 -4.97
C ASP A 386 -4.96 29.08 -5.08
N LYS A 387 -4.49 28.42 -4.02
CA LYS A 387 -3.15 27.83 -3.89
C LYS A 387 -3.16 26.31 -3.80
N GLU A 388 -4.31 25.68 -4.02
CA GLU A 388 -4.47 24.23 -4.00
C GLU A 388 -4.68 23.67 -5.42
N ILE A 389 -4.00 22.56 -5.71
CA ILE A 389 -4.36 21.66 -6.81
C ILE A 389 -5.39 20.68 -6.27
N VAL A 390 -6.55 20.57 -6.91
CA VAL A 390 -7.64 19.69 -6.50
C VAL A 390 -8.05 18.79 -7.65
N LEU A 391 -8.28 17.50 -7.37
CA LEU A 391 -8.77 16.54 -8.35
C LEU A 391 -10.25 16.78 -8.70
N THR A 392 -10.56 16.70 -10.00
CA THR A 392 -11.94 16.50 -10.48
C THR A 392 -12.32 15.03 -10.37
N ASP A 393 -13.57 14.66 -10.64
CA ASP A 393 -14.01 13.25 -10.66
C ASP A 393 -13.17 12.40 -11.63
N PHE A 394 -12.88 12.93 -12.83
CA PHE A 394 -11.97 12.28 -13.77
C PHE A 394 -10.54 12.19 -13.22
N GLY A 395 -10.06 13.26 -12.57
CA GLY A 395 -8.75 13.27 -11.93
C GLY A 395 -8.60 12.20 -10.86
N ARG A 396 -9.64 11.98 -10.04
CA ARG A 396 -9.67 10.92 -9.03
C ARG A 396 -9.49 9.55 -9.67
N TYR A 397 -10.24 9.27 -10.74
CA TYR A 397 -10.06 8.03 -11.49
C TYR A 397 -8.66 7.90 -12.12
N LEU A 398 -8.13 8.99 -12.71
CA LEU A 398 -6.79 9.00 -13.27
C LEU A 398 -5.71 8.71 -12.21
N CYS A 399 -5.89 9.21 -10.98
CA CYS A 399 -5.02 8.89 -9.84
C CYS A 399 -5.09 7.42 -9.45
N VAL A 400 -6.28 6.80 -9.46
CA VAL A 400 -6.42 5.34 -9.26
C VAL A 400 -5.62 4.57 -10.30
N VAL A 401 -5.72 4.93 -11.59
CA VAL A 401 -4.95 4.30 -12.67
C VAL A 401 -3.44 4.47 -12.45
N LEU A 402 -2.98 5.70 -12.16
CA LEU A 402 -1.56 5.98 -11.96
C LEU A 402 -0.97 5.23 -10.76
N MET A 403 -1.69 5.17 -9.64
CA MET A 403 -1.23 4.45 -8.44
C MET A 403 -1.28 2.94 -8.64
N LYS A 404 -2.32 2.41 -9.32
CA LYS A 404 -2.38 1.00 -9.73
C LYS A 404 -1.16 0.61 -10.56
N GLU A 405 -0.82 1.40 -11.58
CA GLU A 405 0.35 1.14 -12.43
C GLU A 405 1.68 1.27 -11.67
N PHE A 406 1.76 2.23 -10.74
CA PHE A 406 2.90 2.34 -9.84
C PHE A 406 3.09 1.04 -9.01
N TYR A 407 2.01 0.53 -8.40
CA TYR A 407 2.06 -0.70 -7.61
C TYR A 407 2.39 -1.94 -8.45
N ILE A 408 1.78 -2.08 -9.62
CA ILE A 408 2.10 -3.13 -10.60
C ILE A 408 3.58 -3.08 -10.99
N GLY A 409 4.15 -1.87 -11.14
CA GLY A 409 5.58 -1.67 -11.36
C GLY A 409 6.44 -2.23 -10.22
N MET A 410 6.07 -1.91 -8.98
CA MET A 410 6.78 -2.36 -7.78
C MET A 410 6.72 -3.88 -7.58
N ASP A 411 5.72 -4.57 -8.13
CA ASP A 411 5.65 -6.03 -8.10
C ASP A 411 6.84 -6.70 -8.79
N LYS A 412 7.33 -6.11 -9.89
CA LYS A 412 8.53 -6.61 -10.60
C LYS A 412 9.77 -6.50 -9.72
N VAL A 413 9.88 -5.43 -8.94
CA VAL A 413 10.95 -5.28 -7.94
C VAL A 413 10.84 -6.41 -6.93
N ARG A 414 9.67 -6.58 -6.30
CA ARG A 414 9.43 -7.62 -5.31
C ARG A 414 9.73 -9.02 -5.85
N ALA A 415 9.28 -9.35 -7.05
CA ALA A 415 9.52 -10.65 -7.67
C ALA A 415 11.00 -10.91 -7.99
N THR A 416 11.73 -9.87 -8.41
CA THR A 416 13.17 -10.00 -8.65
C THR A 416 13.92 -10.28 -7.36
N PHE A 417 13.57 -9.60 -6.28
CA PHE A 417 14.23 -9.75 -4.98
C PHE A 417 13.84 -11.02 -4.20
N ARG A 418 12.71 -11.65 -4.52
CA ARG A 418 12.38 -13.00 -3.99
C ARG A 418 13.25 -14.12 -4.57
N ASP A 419 13.88 -13.86 -5.71
CA ASP A 419 14.73 -14.84 -6.38
C ASP A 419 16.19 -14.54 -6.01
N ASP A 420 16.63 -15.11 -4.87
CA ASP A 420 17.98 -14.90 -4.32
C ASP A 420 19.08 -15.19 -5.36
N ALA A 421 18.86 -16.16 -6.26
CA ALA A 421 19.81 -16.50 -7.31
C ALA A 421 19.99 -15.36 -8.33
N LYS A 422 18.93 -14.61 -8.63
CA LYS A 422 18.99 -13.46 -9.55
C LYS A 422 19.76 -12.27 -8.99
N ILE A 423 19.89 -12.15 -7.67
CA ILE A 423 20.52 -11.01 -7.01
C ILE A 423 21.95 -11.30 -6.53
N LYS A 424 22.25 -12.55 -6.16
CA LYS A 424 23.49 -12.94 -5.45
C LYS A 424 24.81 -12.52 -6.11
N TYR A 425 24.85 -12.44 -7.45
CA TYR A 425 26.08 -12.14 -8.20
C TYR A 425 26.03 -10.79 -8.94
N LYS A 426 24.97 -10.01 -8.78
CA LYS A 426 24.80 -8.76 -9.52
C LYS A 426 25.26 -7.57 -8.67
N LYS A 427 25.96 -6.64 -9.32
CA LYS A 427 26.26 -5.32 -8.72
C LYS A 427 25.12 -4.32 -8.95
N ARG A 428 24.39 -4.49 -10.05
CA ARG A 428 23.29 -3.61 -10.46
C ARG A 428 22.17 -4.40 -11.13
N LEU A 429 20.94 -4.01 -10.85
CA LEU A 429 19.72 -4.55 -11.43
C LEU A 429 18.97 -3.45 -12.18
N ARG A 430 18.56 -3.77 -13.40
CA ARG A 430 17.57 -3.02 -14.16
C ARG A 430 16.31 -3.87 -14.17
N ILE A 431 15.38 -3.56 -13.25
CA ILE A 431 14.21 -4.40 -12.96
C ILE A 431 13.22 -4.46 -14.14
N MET A 432 13.27 -3.46 -15.01
CA MET A 432 12.26 -3.26 -16.04
C MET A 432 12.78 -3.59 -17.45
N ASP A 433 14.05 -4.00 -17.61
CA ASP A 433 14.58 -4.48 -18.90
C ASP A 433 13.80 -5.73 -19.35
N LYS A 434 13.34 -5.71 -20.60
CA LYS A 434 12.49 -6.76 -21.22
C LYS A 434 13.15 -8.11 -21.25
#